data_AF-A0A924AXV2-F1
#
_entry.id   AF-A0A924AXV2-F1
#
_cell.length_a   1.000
_cell.length_b   1.000
_cell.length_c   1.000
_cell.angle_alpha   90.00
_cell.angle_beta   90.00
_cell.angle_gamma   90.00
#
_symmetry.space_group_name_H-M   'P 1'
#
loop_
_entity.id
_entity.type
_entity.pdbx_description
1 polymer ?
#
loop_
_entity_poly.entity_id
_entity_poly.type
_entity_poly.pdbx_seq_one_letter_code
_entity_poly.pdbx_strand_id
1 'polypeptide(L)'
;MKTEFTQLDALCTEQAVMNIVIANRSDDAPLDNCKQYKAAQGRLAELTLAVLDGYGKALSSLADDKAFDLSLDVKNIGGKLQGLKDNDGQALVNATQAGALTRLANVLVDVAVSAQRSAAIERMVQEAPNLRITGQLLKSFFVAADEAPANRVKAPYANLLTIIDGAATSSERLLAGPALRTAEPIRTAELLRTIRGHKFLLHARNGGGPDSVPGKIVAAIDAWQSALDTFSSDALKRDPQVLFNRLKQLHETASVAQDAVDGKSE
;
A
#
# COMPACT_ATOMS: atom_id res chain seq x y z
N MET A 1 13.69 7.11 -5.12
CA MET A 1 13.00 7.10 -3.81
C MET A 1 12.34 5.74 -3.62
N LYS A 2 12.44 5.15 -2.43
CA LYS A 2 11.88 3.82 -2.11
C LYS A 2 10.46 4.02 -1.56
N THR A 3 9.47 3.35 -2.15
CA THR A 3 8.08 3.31 -1.66
C THR A 3 8.03 2.96 -0.17
N GLU A 4 7.01 3.40 0.59
CA GLU A 4 6.90 3.06 2.03
C GLU A 4 6.96 1.53 2.26
N PHE A 5 6.44 0.74 1.32
CA PHE A 5 6.59 -0.72 1.30
C PHE A 5 8.04 -1.18 1.22
N THR A 6 8.84 -0.59 0.33
CA THR A 6 10.26 -0.94 0.19
C THR A 6 11.07 -0.52 1.43
N GLN A 7 10.68 0.57 2.09
CA GLN A 7 11.31 1.02 3.34
C GLN A 7 10.99 0.05 4.48
N LEU A 8 9.74 -0.39 4.60
CA LEU A 8 9.32 -1.38 5.59
C LEU A 8 9.93 -2.76 5.37
N ASP A 9 10.03 -3.20 4.12
CA ASP A 9 10.69 -4.45 3.74
C ASP A 9 12.16 -4.48 4.19
N ALA A 10 12.88 -3.38 3.92
CA ALA A 10 14.26 -3.23 4.34
C ALA A 10 14.37 -3.25 5.86
N LEU A 11 13.53 -2.48 6.55
CA LEU A 11 13.51 -2.40 8.01
C LEU A 11 13.20 -3.76 8.67
N CYS A 12 12.24 -4.51 8.12
CA CYS A 12 11.90 -5.85 8.61
C CYS A 12 13.08 -6.82 8.44
N THR A 13 13.68 -6.84 7.25
CA THR A 13 14.81 -7.72 6.94
C THR A 13 16.02 -7.40 7.80
N GLU A 14 16.38 -6.12 7.92
CA GLU A 14 17.53 -5.67 8.74
C GLU A 14 17.35 -6.03 10.21
N GLN A 15 16.13 -5.85 10.76
CA GLN A 15 15.84 -6.25 12.14
C GLN A 15 15.85 -7.76 12.36
N ALA A 16 15.33 -8.53 11.40
CA ALA A 16 15.35 -9.99 11.46
C ALA A 16 16.79 -10.53 11.45
N VAL A 17 17.65 -10.07 10.54
CA VAL A 17 19.08 -10.45 10.49
C VAL A 17 19.77 -10.09 11.79
N MET A 18 19.54 -8.86 12.28
CA MET A 18 20.14 -8.39 13.51
C MET A 18 19.73 -9.25 14.71
N ASN A 19 18.46 -9.65 14.80
CA ASN A 19 17.98 -10.54 15.85
C ASN A 19 18.65 -11.92 15.80
N ILE A 20 18.77 -12.52 14.61
CA ILE A 20 19.42 -13.83 14.42
C ILE A 20 20.88 -13.76 14.89
N VAL A 21 21.62 -12.74 14.46
CA VAL A 21 23.04 -12.56 14.81
C VAL A 21 23.23 -12.31 16.30
N ILE A 22 22.44 -11.40 16.91
CA ILE A 22 22.59 -11.05 18.33
C ILE A 22 22.15 -12.18 19.25
N ALA A 23 21.06 -12.87 18.91
CA ALA A 23 20.54 -13.98 19.70
C ALA A 23 21.25 -15.31 19.41
N ASN A 24 22.22 -15.32 18.49
CA ASN A 24 22.92 -16.52 18.01
C ASN A 24 21.93 -17.65 17.65
N ARG A 25 20.85 -17.31 16.94
CA ARG A 25 19.82 -18.26 16.55
C ARG A 25 20.32 -19.09 15.38
N SER A 26 19.97 -20.36 15.37
CA SER A 26 20.19 -21.28 14.25
C SER A 26 18.99 -21.39 13.31
N ASP A 27 17.90 -20.67 13.60
CA ASP A 27 16.67 -20.65 12.81
C ASP A 27 16.48 -19.29 12.11
N ASP A 28 15.85 -19.34 10.92
CA ASP A 28 15.54 -18.16 10.11
C ASP A 28 14.10 -17.67 10.34
N ALA A 29 13.44 -18.10 11.42
CA ALA A 29 12.03 -17.80 11.70
C ALA A 29 11.69 -16.29 11.64
N PRO A 30 12.53 -15.36 12.15
CA PRO A 30 12.28 -13.92 11.99
C PRO A 30 12.30 -13.46 10.52
N LEU A 31 13.20 -14.02 9.70
CA LEU A 31 13.29 -13.72 8.27
C LEU A 31 12.09 -14.28 7.51
N ASP A 32 11.66 -15.50 7.85
CA ASP A 32 10.50 -16.14 7.25
C ASP A 32 9.21 -15.35 7.53
N ASN A 33 9.05 -14.85 8.76
CA ASN A 33 7.94 -13.96 9.09
C ASN A 33 7.92 -12.72 8.17
N CYS A 34 9.04 -12.01 8.04
CA CYS A 34 9.12 -10.86 7.13
C CYS A 34 8.81 -11.25 5.67
N LYS A 35 9.31 -12.40 5.21
CA LYS A 35 9.09 -12.91 3.84
C LYS A 35 7.63 -13.22 3.57
N GLN A 36 6.94 -13.86 4.51
CA GLN A 36 5.53 -14.22 4.40
C GLN A 36 4.64 -12.96 4.38
N TYR A 37 4.89 -12.02 5.30
CA TYR A 37 4.17 -10.74 5.32
C TYR A 37 4.39 -9.93 4.04
N LYS A 38 5.62 -9.86 3.53
CA LYS A 38 5.95 -9.24 2.24
C LYS A 38 5.19 -9.88 1.09
N ALA A 39 5.25 -11.20 0.97
CA ALA A 39 4.66 -11.94 -0.14
C ALA A 39 3.14 -11.77 -0.22
N ALA A 40 2.48 -11.69 0.93
CA ALA A 40 1.03 -11.62 1.03
C ALA A 40 0.50 -10.18 0.97
N GLN A 41 1.05 -9.28 1.77
CA GLN A 41 0.46 -7.95 2.00
C GLN A 41 1.12 -6.85 1.16
N GLY A 42 2.43 -6.90 0.96
CA GLY A 42 3.12 -6.02 0.01
C GLY A 42 2.54 -6.17 -1.39
N ARG A 43 2.25 -7.41 -1.79
CA ARG A 43 1.64 -7.74 -3.09
C ARG A 43 0.21 -7.24 -3.23
N LEU A 44 -0.58 -7.24 -2.15
CA LEU A 44 -1.93 -6.66 -2.17
C LEU A 44 -1.87 -5.15 -2.44
N ALA A 45 -1.01 -4.45 -1.71
CA ALA A 45 -0.89 -3.01 -1.84
C ALA A 45 -0.29 -2.60 -3.18
N GLU A 46 0.74 -3.30 -3.66
CA GLU A 46 1.32 -3.12 -5.00
C GLU A 46 0.28 -3.28 -6.11
N LEU A 47 -0.54 -4.33 -6.07
CA LEU A 47 -1.59 -4.55 -7.07
C LEU A 47 -2.67 -3.47 -7.00
N THR A 48 -3.04 -3.04 -5.80
CA THR A 48 -4.04 -1.99 -5.61
C THR A 48 -3.51 -0.65 -6.14
N LEU A 49 -2.26 -0.30 -5.84
CA LEU A 49 -1.59 0.87 -6.41
C LEU A 49 -1.47 0.79 -7.92
N ALA A 50 -1.13 -0.38 -8.49
CA ALA A 50 -1.03 -0.54 -9.93
C ALA A 50 -2.37 -0.29 -10.65
N VAL A 51 -3.50 -0.67 -10.04
CA VAL A 51 -4.83 -0.31 -10.57
C VAL A 51 -5.09 1.18 -10.48
N LEU A 52 -4.76 1.81 -9.35
CA LEU A 52 -4.96 3.26 -9.17
C LEU A 52 -4.08 4.08 -10.13
N ASP A 53 -2.81 3.72 -10.28
CA ASP A 53 -1.87 4.32 -11.24
C ASP A 53 -2.33 4.09 -12.68
N GLY A 54 -2.76 2.86 -13.02
CA GLY A 54 -3.35 2.56 -14.32
C GLY A 54 -4.59 3.40 -14.62
N TYR A 55 -5.46 3.60 -13.62
CA TYR A 55 -6.63 4.45 -13.74
C TYR A 55 -6.26 5.94 -13.91
N GLY A 56 -5.32 6.45 -13.12
CA GLY A 56 -4.80 7.82 -13.28
C GLY A 56 -4.21 8.06 -14.67
N LYS A 57 -3.39 7.13 -15.16
CA LYS A 57 -2.81 7.19 -16.51
C LYS A 57 -3.85 7.10 -17.60
N ALA A 58 -4.85 6.23 -17.47
CA ALA A 58 -5.96 6.15 -18.42
C ALA A 58 -6.73 7.47 -18.50
N LEU A 59 -7.02 8.11 -17.36
CA LEU A 59 -7.64 9.45 -17.33
C LEU A 59 -6.77 10.51 -18.01
N SER A 60 -5.45 10.50 -17.75
CA SER A 60 -4.51 11.44 -18.37
C SER A 60 -4.41 11.24 -19.87
N SER A 61 -4.27 10.00 -20.33
CA SER A 61 -4.21 9.66 -21.75
C SER A 61 -5.51 10.02 -22.46
N LEU A 62 -6.68 9.76 -21.83
CA LEU A 62 -7.96 10.20 -22.35
C LEU A 62 -8.06 11.72 -22.38
N ALA A 63 -7.56 12.45 -21.39
CA ALA A 63 -7.54 13.91 -21.40
C ALA A 63 -6.72 14.42 -22.61
N ASP A 64 -5.49 13.94 -22.73
CA ASP A 64 -4.47 14.38 -23.69
C ASP A 64 -4.62 13.82 -25.11
N ASP A 65 -5.61 12.97 -25.37
CA ASP A 65 -5.78 12.25 -26.65
C ASP A 65 -4.56 11.39 -27.04
N LYS A 66 -3.95 10.75 -26.04
CA LYS A 66 -2.76 9.90 -26.20
C LYS A 66 -3.12 8.42 -26.05
N ALA A 67 -2.34 7.57 -26.71
CA ALA A 67 -2.36 6.14 -26.45
C ALA A 67 -1.97 5.84 -24.98
N PHE A 68 -2.52 4.77 -24.44
CA PHE A 68 -2.29 4.33 -23.07
C PHE A 68 -1.74 2.90 -23.07
N ASP A 69 -0.54 2.71 -22.53
CA ASP A 69 0.06 1.40 -22.34
C ASP A 69 -0.17 0.88 -20.92
N LEU A 70 -0.64 -0.37 -20.84
CA LEU A 70 -0.90 -1.06 -19.59
C LEU A 70 0.31 -1.84 -19.10
N SER A 71 0.58 -1.76 -17.80
CA SER A 71 1.55 -2.64 -17.17
C SER A 71 1.07 -4.10 -17.19
N LEU A 72 2.01 -5.04 -17.30
CA LEU A 72 1.76 -6.48 -17.27
C LEU A 72 1.06 -6.94 -15.98
N ASP A 73 1.27 -6.21 -14.88
CA ASP A 73 0.69 -6.56 -13.58
C ASP A 73 -0.82 -6.36 -13.52
N VAL A 74 -1.35 -5.36 -14.24
CA VAL A 74 -2.80 -5.08 -14.27
C VAL A 74 -3.58 -6.19 -14.97
N LYS A 75 -3.00 -6.82 -16.00
CA LYS A 75 -3.67 -7.89 -16.78
C LYS A 75 -3.96 -9.17 -15.98
N ASN A 76 -3.25 -9.42 -14.88
CA ASN A 76 -3.32 -10.68 -14.11
C ASN A 76 -3.79 -10.49 -12.65
N ILE A 77 -4.46 -9.38 -12.33
CA ILE A 77 -4.85 -9.02 -10.97
C ILE A 77 -5.78 -10.05 -10.31
N GLY A 78 -6.81 -10.51 -11.01
CA GLY A 78 -7.85 -11.37 -10.42
C GLY A 78 -7.28 -12.68 -9.83
N GLY A 79 -6.37 -13.34 -10.55
CA GLY A 79 -5.72 -14.56 -10.07
C GLY A 79 -4.71 -14.31 -8.95
N LYS A 80 -4.02 -13.17 -8.97
CA LYS A 80 -3.06 -12.82 -7.90
C LYS A 80 -3.80 -12.53 -6.59
N LEU A 81 -4.92 -11.82 -6.61
CA LEU A 81 -5.67 -11.42 -5.41
C LEU A 81 -6.31 -12.61 -4.66
N GLN A 82 -6.90 -13.57 -5.39
CA GLN A 82 -7.52 -14.74 -4.77
C GLN A 82 -6.51 -15.64 -4.04
N GLY A 83 -5.23 -15.57 -4.44
CA GLY A 83 -4.14 -16.29 -3.79
C GLY A 83 -3.55 -15.58 -2.56
N LEU A 84 -3.93 -14.34 -2.25
CA LEU A 84 -3.35 -13.58 -1.14
C LEU A 84 -3.97 -13.99 0.19
N LYS A 85 -3.15 -14.63 1.02
CA LYS A 85 -3.51 -15.07 2.37
C LYS A 85 -2.51 -14.54 3.38
N ASP A 86 -2.97 -14.21 4.58
CA ASP A 86 -2.07 -13.90 5.69
C ASP A 86 -1.34 -15.15 6.19
N ASN A 87 -0.47 -14.95 7.18
CA ASN A 87 0.33 -16.02 7.76
C ASN A 87 -0.52 -17.09 8.46
N ASP A 88 -1.76 -16.77 8.81
CA ASP A 88 -2.73 -17.70 9.41
C ASP A 88 -3.59 -18.41 8.32
N GLY A 89 -3.25 -18.20 7.04
CA GLY A 89 -3.93 -18.79 5.89
C GLY A 89 -5.28 -18.15 5.56
N GLN A 90 -5.63 -17.03 6.21
CA GLN A 90 -6.89 -16.32 6.00
C GLN A 90 -6.78 -15.42 4.78
N ALA A 91 -7.88 -15.28 4.04
CA ALA A 91 -7.91 -14.40 2.87
C ALA A 91 -7.65 -12.95 3.27
N LEU A 92 -6.73 -12.29 2.56
CA LEU A 92 -6.46 -10.87 2.77
C LEU A 92 -7.55 -9.97 2.18
N VAL A 93 -8.29 -10.48 1.20
CA VAL A 93 -9.29 -9.77 0.41
C VAL A 93 -10.55 -10.62 0.32
N ASN A 94 -11.72 -10.03 0.54
CA ASN A 94 -12.98 -10.76 0.35
C ASN A 94 -13.35 -10.85 -1.16
N ALA A 95 -14.30 -11.72 -1.49
CA ALA A 95 -14.69 -11.96 -2.89
C ALA A 95 -15.20 -10.69 -3.60
N THR A 96 -15.92 -9.82 -2.89
CA THR A 96 -16.44 -8.55 -3.42
C THR A 96 -15.31 -7.61 -3.82
N GLN A 97 -14.32 -7.44 -2.94
CA GLN A 97 -13.15 -6.59 -3.16
C GLN A 97 -12.27 -7.11 -4.31
N ALA A 98 -12.04 -8.43 -4.36
CA ALA A 98 -11.29 -9.05 -5.46
C ALA A 98 -12.03 -8.90 -6.80
N GLY A 99 -13.36 -9.00 -6.79
CA GLY A 99 -14.20 -8.76 -7.96
C GLY A 99 -14.13 -7.31 -8.45
N ALA A 100 -14.16 -6.33 -7.54
CA ALA A 100 -14.07 -4.91 -7.88
C ALA A 100 -12.74 -4.58 -8.59
N LEU A 101 -11.60 -5.02 -8.02
CA LEU A 101 -10.28 -4.83 -8.64
C LEU A 101 -10.17 -5.50 -10.02
N THR A 102 -10.76 -6.68 -10.19
CA THR A 102 -10.76 -7.39 -11.47
C THR A 102 -11.57 -6.64 -12.53
N ARG A 103 -12.75 -6.11 -12.16
CA ARG A 103 -13.58 -5.32 -13.07
C ARG A 103 -12.89 -4.04 -13.51
N LEU A 104 -12.24 -3.34 -12.58
CA LEU A 104 -11.45 -2.14 -12.90
C LEU A 104 -10.29 -2.45 -13.84
N ALA A 105 -9.53 -3.50 -13.57
CA ALA A 105 -8.45 -3.92 -14.45
C ALA A 105 -8.96 -4.19 -15.89
N ASN A 106 -10.12 -4.83 -16.03
CA ASN A 106 -10.74 -5.07 -17.34
C ASN A 106 -11.16 -3.75 -18.01
N VAL A 107 -11.76 -2.81 -17.27
CA VAL A 107 -12.11 -1.50 -17.84
C VAL A 107 -10.87 -0.73 -18.29
N LEU A 108 -9.75 -0.83 -17.57
CA LEU A 108 -8.50 -0.23 -18.03
C LEU A 108 -8.01 -0.86 -19.34
N VAL A 109 -8.12 -2.18 -19.48
CA VAL A 109 -7.84 -2.89 -20.75
C VAL A 109 -8.74 -2.38 -21.87
N ASP A 110 -10.04 -2.26 -21.61
CA ASP A 110 -11.01 -1.77 -22.59
C ASP A 110 -10.76 -0.32 -23.00
N VAL A 111 -10.35 0.54 -22.06
CA VAL A 111 -9.99 1.93 -22.34
C VAL A 111 -8.73 2.00 -23.20
N ALA A 112 -7.70 1.20 -22.89
CA ALA A 112 -6.45 1.17 -23.66
C ALA A 112 -6.67 0.78 -25.13
N VAL A 113 -7.69 -0.03 -25.41
CA VAL A 113 -8.02 -0.48 -26.78
C VAL A 113 -9.22 0.24 -27.40
N SER A 114 -9.85 1.18 -26.69
CA SER A 114 -11.04 1.88 -27.18
C SER A 114 -10.70 2.88 -28.28
N ALA A 115 -11.43 2.80 -29.40
CA ALA A 115 -11.37 3.80 -30.47
C ALA A 115 -12.26 5.04 -30.20
N GLN A 116 -13.13 5.02 -29.17
CA GLN A 116 -14.07 6.10 -28.88
C GLN A 116 -13.90 6.64 -27.45
N ARG A 117 -13.49 7.91 -27.35
CA ARG A 117 -13.20 8.62 -26.09
C ARG A 117 -14.42 8.74 -25.17
N SER A 118 -15.58 9.15 -25.69
CA SER A 118 -16.79 9.32 -24.86
C SER A 118 -17.26 8.00 -24.25
N ALA A 119 -17.25 6.92 -25.02
CA ALA A 119 -17.60 5.59 -24.54
C ALA A 119 -16.60 5.06 -23.50
N ALA A 120 -15.31 5.37 -23.65
CA ALA A 120 -14.28 5.04 -22.66
C ALA A 120 -14.53 5.77 -21.33
N ILE A 121 -14.85 7.07 -21.39
CA ILE A 121 -15.16 7.89 -20.22
C ILE A 121 -16.43 7.38 -19.51
N GLU A 122 -17.49 7.08 -20.26
CA GLU A 122 -18.73 6.52 -19.68
C GLU A 122 -18.49 5.23 -18.92
N ARG A 123 -17.67 4.31 -19.48
CA ARG A 123 -17.29 3.07 -18.80
C ARG A 123 -16.48 3.33 -17.53
N MET A 124 -15.52 4.24 -17.57
CA MET A 124 -14.73 4.61 -16.38
C MET A 124 -15.59 5.23 -15.28
N VAL A 125 -16.63 6.00 -15.64
CA VAL A 125 -17.60 6.57 -14.68
C VAL A 125 -18.49 5.50 -14.08
N GLN A 126 -18.97 4.54 -14.88
CA GLN A 126 -19.82 3.42 -14.41
C GLN A 126 -19.12 2.56 -13.36
N GLU A 127 -17.79 2.49 -13.39
CA GLU A 127 -16.99 1.74 -12.43
C GLU A 127 -16.63 2.49 -11.14
N ALA A 128 -17.13 3.71 -10.94
CA ALA A 128 -16.89 4.49 -9.72
C ALA A 128 -17.20 3.73 -8.41
N PRO A 129 -18.26 2.91 -8.30
CA PRO A 129 -18.47 2.08 -7.11
C PRO A 129 -17.32 1.09 -6.86
N ASN A 130 -16.75 0.48 -7.91
CA ASN A 130 -15.65 -0.46 -7.79
C ASN A 130 -14.33 0.23 -7.42
N LEU A 131 -14.11 1.48 -7.87
CA LEU A 131 -12.98 2.33 -7.43
C LEU A 131 -13.09 2.68 -5.95
N ARG A 132 -14.30 2.97 -5.46
CA ARG A 132 -14.53 3.20 -4.03
C ARG A 132 -14.12 1.99 -3.20
N ILE A 133 -14.59 0.79 -3.59
CA ILE A 133 -14.23 -0.48 -2.95
C ILE A 133 -12.71 -0.69 -2.99
N THR A 134 -12.06 -0.34 -4.10
CA THR A 134 -10.60 -0.46 -4.26
C THR A 134 -9.83 0.49 -3.35
N GLY A 135 -10.28 1.74 -3.22
CA GLY A 135 -9.71 2.69 -2.25
C GLY A 135 -9.92 2.24 -0.81
N GLN A 136 -11.09 1.71 -0.48
CA GLN A 136 -11.36 1.12 0.84
C GLN A 136 -10.46 -0.08 1.12
N LEU A 137 -10.17 -0.91 0.11
CA LEU A 137 -9.23 -2.01 0.25
C LEU A 137 -7.82 -1.50 0.57
N LEU A 138 -7.32 -0.49 -0.14
CA LEU A 138 -6.02 0.12 0.15
C LEU A 138 -6.00 0.72 1.57
N LYS A 139 -7.06 1.44 1.95
CA LYS A 139 -7.22 2.03 3.28
C LYS A 139 -7.22 0.96 4.38
N SER A 140 -7.85 -0.19 4.14
CA SER A 140 -7.94 -1.31 5.10
C SER A 140 -6.59 -1.95 5.46
N PHE A 141 -5.56 -1.71 4.63
CA PHE A 141 -4.20 -2.12 4.95
C PHE A 141 -3.59 -1.25 6.05
N PHE A 142 -3.85 0.06 6.05
CA PHE A 142 -3.25 1.03 6.97
C PHE A 142 -4.07 1.22 8.25
N VAL A 143 -5.40 1.12 8.17
CA VAL A 143 -6.32 1.28 9.30
C VAL A 143 -7.32 0.14 9.35
N ALA A 144 -7.82 -0.19 10.55
CA ALA A 144 -8.87 -1.20 10.68
C ALA A 144 -10.12 -0.73 9.93
N ALA A 145 -10.57 -1.53 8.97
CA ALA A 145 -11.77 -1.23 8.19
C ALA A 145 -13.01 -1.81 8.87
N ASP A 146 -14.12 -1.07 8.80
CA ASP A 146 -15.43 -1.53 9.31
C ASP A 146 -15.91 -2.82 8.60
N GLU A 147 -15.45 -3.07 7.38
CA GLU A 147 -15.80 -4.24 6.54
C GLU A 147 -14.71 -5.33 6.51
N ALA A 148 -13.70 -5.25 7.39
CA ALA A 148 -12.70 -6.30 7.50
C ALA A 148 -13.36 -7.64 7.91
N PRO A 149 -12.81 -8.80 7.51
CA PRO A 149 -13.27 -10.09 8.03
C PRO A 149 -13.34 -10.04 9.55
N ALA A 150 -14.41 -10.57 10.15
CA ALA A 150 -14.73 -10.41 11.58
C ALA A 150 -13.60 -10.88 12.54
N ASN A 151 -12.67 -11.69 12.05
CA ASN A 151 -11.49 -12.19 12.75
C ASN A 151 -10.24 -11.28 12.63
N ARG A 152 -10.28 -10.17 11.90
CA ARG A 152 -9.15 -9.23 11.74
C ARG A 152 -9.22 -8.09 12.76
N VAL A 153 -8.56 -8.28 13.90
CA VAL A 153 -8.55 -7.32 15.03
C VAL A 153 -7.63 -6.11 14.79
N LYS A 154 -6.63 -6.21 13.91
CA LYS A 154 -5.66 -5.15 13.62
C LYS A 154 -5.41 -4.99 12.12
N ALA A 155 -5.10 -3.76 11.71
CA ALA A 155 -4.68 -3.47 10.35
C ALA A 155 -3.37 -4.21 10.00
N PRO A 156 -3.25 -4.77 8.78
CA PRO A 156 -2.02 -5.37 8.26
C PRO A 156 -0.74 -4.55 8.53
N TYR A 157 -0.78 -3.24 8.27
CA TYR A 157 0.33 -2.33 8.51
C TYR A 157 0.76 -2.32 9.98
N ALA A 158 -0.19 -2.26 10.91
CA ALA A 158 0.08 -2.27 12.35
C ALA A 158 0.67 -3.62 12.83
N ASN A 159 0.28 -4.73 12.21
CA ASN A 159 0.85 -6.05 12.50
C ASN A 159 2.32 -6.13 12.07
N LEU A 160 2.64 -5.63 10.87
CA LEU A 160 4.01 -5.57 10.39
C LEU A 160 4.88 -4.71 11.31
N LEU A 161 4.40 -3.51 11.69
CA LEU A 161 5.13 -2.66 12.64
C LEU A 161 5.36 -3.36 13.98
N THR A 162 4.38 -4.12 14.47
CA THR A 162 4.51 -4.89 15.73
C THR A 162 5.61 -5.95 15.63
N ILE A 163 5.75 -6.63 14.49
CA ILE A 163 6.80 -7.64 14.26
C ILE A 163 8.18 -6.99 14.26
N ILE A 164 8.32 -5.88 13.54
CA ILE A 164 9.59 -5.15 13.44
C ILE A 164 9.99 -4.58 14.82
N ASP A 165 9.04 -3.99 15.56
CA ASP A 165 9.30 -3.46 16.90
C ASP A 165 9.61 -4.56 17.93
N GLY A 166 8.93 -5.71 17.83
CA GLY A 166 9.21 -6.88 18.66
C GLY A 166 10.64 -7.39 18.48
N ALA A 167 11.10 -7.51 17.22
CA ALA A 167 12.47 -7.89 16.91
C ALA A 167 13.48 -6.85 17.43
N ALA A 168 13.23 -5.56 17.21
CA ALA A 168 14.08 -4.47 17.68
C ALA A 168 14.19 -4.45 19.22
N THR A 169 13.08 -4.63 19.93
CA THR A 169 13.02 -4.66 21.39
C THR A 169 13.72 -5.90 21.96
N SER A 170 13.58 -7.06 21.32
CA SER A 170 14.32 -8.26 21.70
C SER A 170 15.83 -8.06 21.54
N SER A 171 16.27 -7.50 20.41
CA SER A 171 17.68 -7.22 20.13
C SER A 171 18.27 -6.20 21.13
N GLU A 172 17.53 -5.15 21.46
CA GLU A 172 17.94 -4.15 22.46
C GLU A 172 18.11 -4.79 23.84
N ARG A 173 17.18 -5.65 24.27
CA ARG A 173 17.24 -6.34 25.56
C ARG A 173 18.49 -7.23 25.65
N LEU A 174 18.81 -7.97 24.58
CA LEU A 174 19.99 -8.84 24.54
C LEU A 174 21.29 -8.06 24.59
N LEU A 175 21.40 -6.96 23.83
CA LEU A 175 22.58 -6.08 23.85
C LEU A 175 22.73 -5.30 25.16
N ALA A 176 21.63 -4.99 25.84
CA ALA A 176 21.66 -4.35 27.16
C ALA A 176 22.18 -5.31 28.25
N GLY A 177 22.14 -6.62 28.01
CA GLY A 177 22.62 -7.66 28.92
C GLY A 177 24.14 -7.63 29.11
N PRO A 178 24.65 -8.11 30.26
CA PRO A 178 26.07 -8.03 30.60
C PRO A 178 26.97 -8.88 29.70
N ALA A 179 26.49 -10.02 29.18
CA ALA A 179 27.30 -10.97 28.43
C ALA A 179 27.96 -10.36 27.17
N LEU A 180 27.17 -9.73 26.30
CA LEU A 180 27.68 -9.09 25.07
C LEU A 180 28.39 -7.78 25.36
N ARG A 181 27.89 -7.00 26.33
CA ARG A 181 28.43 -5.69 26.68
C ARG A 181 29.83 -5.77 27.30
N THR A 182 30.12 -6.83 28.05
CA THR A 182 31.45 -7.08 28.62
C THR A 182 32.40 -7.69 27.61
N ALA A 183 31.93 -8.58 26.72
CA ALA A 183 32.77 -9.22 25.71
C ALA A 183 33.13 -8.29 24.53
N GLU A 184 32.15 -7.54 24.01
CA GLU A 184 32.30 -6.68 22.82
C GLU A 184 31.65 -5.29 23.03
N PRO A 185 32.21 -4.43 23.90
CA PRO A 185 31.57 -3.17 24.32
C PRO A 185 31.35 -2.17 23.18
N ILE A 186 32.32 -2.02 22.26
CA ILE A 186 32.23 -1.08 21.14
C ILE A 186 31.14 -1.52 20.16
N ARG A 187 31.18 -2.78 19.71
CA ARG A 187 30.18 -3.35 18.81
C ARG A 187 28.78 -3.30 19.41
N THR A 188 28.66 -3.60 20.69
CA THR A 188 27.39 -3.49 21.43
C THR A 188 26.84 -2.05 21.39
N ALA A 189 27.69 -1.04 21.60
CA ALA A 189 27.29 0.37 21.56
C ALA A 189 26.86 0.80 20.15
N GLU A 190 27.54 0.36 19.09
CA GLU A 190 27.16 0.63 17.71
C GLU A 190 25.82 0.00 17.34
N LEU A 191 25.61 -1.27 17.66
CA LEU A 191 24.35 -1.97 17.40
C LEU A 191 23.18 -1.33 18.17
N LEU A 192 23.40 -0.92 19.41
CA LEU A 192 22.39 -0.16 20.18
C LEU A 192 22.04 1.18 19.51
N ARG A 193 23.03 1.88 18.93
CA ARG A 193 22.76 3.12 18.17
C ARG A 193 21.90 2.82 16.93
N THR A 194 22.20 1.76 16.20
CA THR A 194 21.40 1.34 15.02
C THR A 194 19.96 0.99 15.42
N ILE A 195 19.76 0.21 16.48
CA ILE A 195 18.43 -0.14 16.97
C ILE A 195 17.64 1.10 17.38
N ARG A 196 18.27 2.07 18.05
CA ARG A 196 17.61 3.34 18.40
C ARG A 196 17.18 4.13 17.17
N GLY A 197 18.02 4.16 16.12
CA GLY A 197 17.66 4.75 14.83
C GLY A 197 16.43 4.08 14.22
N HIS A 198 16.38 2.75 14.23
CA HIS A 198 15.23 2.00 13.73
C HIS A 198 13.96 2.24 14.57
N LYS A 199 14.07 2.30 15.91
CA LYS A 199 12.94 2.62 16.80
C LYS A 199 12.40 4.04 16.58
N PHE A 200 13.26 5.01 16.29
CA PHE A 200 12.83 6.34 15.89
C PHE A 200 12.00 6.31 14.61
N LEU A 201 12.46 5.58 13.58
CA LEU A 201 11.72 5.39 12.33
C LEU A 201 10.40 4.64 12.51
N LEU A 202 10.33 3.68 13.43
CA LEU A 202 9.11 2.95 13.78
C LEU A 202 8.09 3.84 14.49
N HIS A 203 8.53 4.74 15.36
CA HIS A 203 7.64 5.63 16.10
C HIS A 203 6.85 6.55 15.16
N ALA A 204 7.47 7.10 14.11
CA ALA A 204 6.78 7.92 13.12
C ALA A 204 5.69 7.16 12.34
N ARG A 205 5.86 5.84 12.20
CA ARG A 205 4.95 4.93 11.48
C ARG A 205 3.85 4.36 12.36
N ASN A 206 4.09 4.24 13.67
CA ASN A 206 3.13 3.73 14.64
C ASN A 206 2.19 4.82 15.20
N GLY A 207 2.32 6.07 14.72
CA GLY A 207 1.45 7.17 15.15
C GLY A 207 0.02 7.02 14.65
N GLY A 208 -0.97 7.23 15.52
CA GLY A 208 -2.41 7.22 15.16
C GLY A 208 -2.99 8.58 14.76
N GLY A 209 -2.15 9.63 14.71
CA GLY A 209 -2.59 10.99 14.40
C GLY A 209 -2.60 11.30 12.90
N PRO A 210 -3.22 12.43 12.47
CA PRO A 210 -3.29 12.84 11.07
C PRO A 210 -1.91 13.04 10.42
N ASP A 211 -0.91 13.43 11.20
CA ASP A 211 0.46 13.70 10.73
C ASP A 211 1.34 12.45 10.64
N SER A 212 0.86 11.29 11.09
CA SER A 212 1.60 10.04 10.94
C SER A 212 1.60 9.57 9.49
N VAL A 213 2.55 8.70 9.14
CA VAL A 213 2.62 8.07 7.81
C VAL A 213 1.27 7.43 7.41
N PRO A 214 0.63 6.56 8.22
CA PRO A 214 -0.67 6.00 7.86
C PRO A 214 -1.78 7.07 7.82
N GLY A 215 -1.74 8.09 8.70
CA GLY A 215 -2.70 9.20 8.68
C GLY A 215 -2.69 9.98 7.37
N LYS A 216 -1.49 10.36 6.90
CA LYS A 216 -1.30 11.07 5.63
C LYS A 216 -1.76 10.24 4.42
N ILE A 217 -1.44 8.94 4.40
CA ILE A 217 -1.86 8.03 3.33
C ILE A 217 -3.39 7.90 3.30
N VAL A 218 -4.02 7.72 4.48
CA VAL A 218 -5.49 7.62 4.58
C VAL A 218 -6.15 8.92 4.11
N ALA A 219 -5.65 10.07 4.52
CA ALA A 219 -6.18 11.37 4.09
C ALA A 219 -6.11 11.53 2.56
N ALA A 220 -5.02 11.08 1.92
CA ALA A 220 -4.89 11.15 0.47
C ALA A 220 -5.86 10.21 -0.26
N ILE A 221 -6.09 9.00 0.27
CA ILE A 221 -7.09 8.05 -0.25
C ILE A 221 -8.50 8.65 -0.13
N ASP A 222 -8.83 9.24 1.02
CA ASP A 222 -10.14 9.85 1.27
C ASP A 222 -10.38 11.06 0.34
N ALA A 223 -9.35 11.89 0.11
CA ALA A 223 -9.40 12.99 -0.85
C ALA A 223 -9.65 12.51 -2.28
N TRP A 224 -8.97 11.43 -2.69
CA TRP A 224 -9.19 10.81 -4.00
C TRP A 224 -10.62 10.25 -4.15
N GLN A 225 -11.14 9.57 -3.12
CA GLN A 225 -12.53 9.08 -3.13
C GLN A 225 -13.54 10.22 -3.22
N SER A 226 -13.29 11.33 -2.53
CA SER A 226 -14.15 12.53 -2.64
C SER A 226 -14.09 13.17 -4.03
N ALA A 227 -12.91 13.18 -4.68
CA ALA A 227 -12.76 13.66 -6.05
C ALA A 227 -13.49 12.76 -7.05
N LEU A 228 -13.48 11.44 -6.82
CA LEU A 228 -14.24 10.48 -7.59
C LEU A 228 -15.75 10.73 -7.47
N ASP A 229 -16.27 10.92 -6.26
CA ASP A 229 -17.70 11.21 -6.04
C ASP A 229 -18.13 12.48 -6.79
N THR A 230 -17.29 13.52 -6.73
CA THR A 230 -17.50 14.77 -7.46
C THR A 230 -17.50 14.54 -8.98
N PHE A 231 -16.53 13.77 -9.50
CA PHE A 231 -16.46 13.42 -10.91
C PHE A 231 -17.69 12.62 -11.35
N SER A 232 -18.06 11.56 -10.64
CA SER A 232 -19.20 10.70 -10.98
C SER A 232 -20.54 11.43 -10.96
N SER A 233 -20.73 12.39 -10.05
CA SER A 233 -21.96 13.19 -9.97
C SER A 233 -22.14 14.13 -11.16
N ASP A 234 -21.04 14.52 -11.83
CA ASP A 234 -21.09 15.62 -12.78
C ASP A 234 -20.42 15.35 -14.14
N ALA A 235 -19.70 14.25 -14.35
CA ALA A 235 -18.96 13.92 -15.58
C ALA A 235 -19.85 13.80 -16.83
N LEU A 236 -21.17 13.56 -16.64
CA LEU A 236 -22.14 13.47 -17.73
C LEU A 236 -22.91 14.78 -17.97
N LYS A 237 -22.57 15.87 -17.28
CA LYS A 237 -23.13 17.21 -17.56
C LYS A 237 -22.44 17.77 -18.81
N ARG A 238 -23.15 17.69 -19.93
CA ARG A 238 -22.94 18.06 -21.36
C ARG A 238 -21.84 19.02 -21.85
N ASP A 239 -20.88 19.50 -21.06
CA ASP A 239 -19.79 20.35 -21.53
C ASP A 239 -18.44 19.59 -21.60
N PRO A 240 -17.87 19.39 -22.80
CA PRO A 240 -16.57 18.74 -23.01
C PRO A 240 -15.40 19.40 -22.25
N GLN A 241 -15.45 20.71 -22.05
CA GLN A 241 -14.37 21.47 -21.40
C GLN A 241 -14.41 21.29 -19.88
N VAL A 242 -15.61 21.19 -19.32
CA VAL A 242 -15.84 20.83 -17.91
C VAL A 242 -15.39 19.39 -17.64
N LEU A 243 -15.70 18.46 -18.55
CA LEU A 243 -15.25 17.08 -18.46
C LEU A 243 -13.72 16.98 -18.45
N PHE A 244 -13.04 17.69 -19.37
CA PHE A 244 -11.59 17.73 -19.44
C PHE A 244 -10.93 18.26 -18.15
N ASN A 245 -11.41 19.40 -17.63
CA ASN A 245 -10.85 19.98 -16.39
C ASN A 245 -11.00 19.04 -15.19
N ARG A 246 -12.06 18.23 -15.17
CA ARG A 246 -12.30 17.27 -14.08
C ARG A 246 -11.49 16.00 -14.22
N LEU A 247 -11.29 15.51 -15.43
CA LEU A 247 -10.33 14.43 -15.69
C LEU A 247 -8.95 14.81 -15.18
N LYS A 248 -8.54 16.08 -15.41
CA LYS A 248 -7.28 16.62 -14.89
C LYS A 248 -7.25 16.66 -13.35
N GLN A 249 -8.28 17.18 -12.70
CA GLN A 249 -8.35 17.24 -11.23
C GLN A 249 -8.35 15.83 -10.59
N LEU A 250 -9.05 14.87 -11.19
CA LEU A 250 -9.06 13.48 -10.73
C LEU A 250 -7.69 12.82 -10.89
N HIS A 251 -6.98 13.11 -11.98
CA HIS A 251 -5.59 12.69 -12.15
C HIS A 251 -4.68 13.31 -11.07
N GLU A 252 -4.75 14.62 -10.83
CA GLU A 252 -3.93 15.30 -9.83
C GLU A 252 -4.11 14.69 -8.43
N THR A 253 -5.35 14.46 -8.02
CA THR A 253 -5.65 13.84 -6.71
C THR A 253 -5.20 12.38 -6.61
N ALA A 254 -5.33 11.59 -7.70
CA ALA A 254 -4.79 10.24 -7.76
C ALA A 254 -3.25 10.23 -7.65
N SER A 255 -2.58 11.20 -8.30
CA SER A 255 -1.12 11.38 -8.21
C SER A 255 -0.68 11.72 -6.80
N VAL A 256 -1.41 12.60 -6.09
CA VAL A 256 -1.12 12.94 -4.70
C VAL A 256 -1.24 11.71 -3.78
N ALA A 257 -2.27 10.88 -3.98
CA ALA A 257 -2.42 9.63 -3.24
C ALA A 257 -1.27 8.66 -3.50
N GLN A 258 -0.82 8.56 -4.75
CA GLN A 258 0.36 7.76 -5.11
C GLN A 258 1.64 8.33 -4.49
N ASP A 259 1.87 9.63 -4.59
CA ASP A 259 3.06 10.30 -4.04
C ASP A 259 3.12 10.21 -2.50
N ALA A 260 1.96 10.19 -1.84
CA ALA A 260 1.87 9.94 -0.40
C ALA A 260 2.36 8.52 -0.04
N VAL A 261 2.06 7.52 -0.86
CA VAL A 261 2.50 6.14 -0.65
C VAL A 261 3.95 5.90 -1.10
N ASP A 262 4.39 6.61 -2.14
CA ASP A 262 5.78 6.60 -2.62
C ASP A 262 6.73 7.38 -1.71
N GLY A 263 6.20 8.15 -0.75
CA GLY A 263 6.98 8.99 0.15
C GLY A 263 7.63 10.20 -0.54
N LYS A 264 6.97 10.74 -1.57
CA LYS A 264 7.38 11.96 -2.29
C LYS A 264 6.69 13.23 -1.78
N SER A 265 5.75 13.10 -0.84
CA SER A 265 5.23 14.26 -0.11
C SER A 265 6.26 14.68 0.93
N GLU A 266 6.82 15.87 0.73
CA GLU A 266 7.85 16.51 1.57
C GLU A 266 7.56 16.45 3.08
#